data_AF-A0A925R480-F1
#
_entry.id   AF-A0A925R480-F1
#
_cell.length_a   1.000
_cell.length_b   1.000
_cell.length_c   1.000
_cell.angle_alpha   90.00
_cell.angle_beta   90.00
_cell.angle_gamma   90.00
#
_symmetry.space_group_name_H-M   'P 1'
#
loop_
_entity.id
_entity.type
_entity.pdbx_description
1 polymer ?
#
loop_
_entity_poly.entity_id
_entity_poly.type
_entity_poly.pdbx_seq_one_letter_code
_entity_poly.pdbx_strand_id
1 'polypeptide(L)'
;MTESAGDITPGQARARRASMLQVAEFLDSVSEQQDSVPPIEWTTFEAMPEWALRDERGLKRLALVAGSLYAAPALRLCLDARLLRGLSRLIGATALKEVLESSDLPDADPSMVTDGFVPSTFFARSAALLVAGVEDPRVRSAMAMMLGVSKRAALSPVRPLETARVMVQRAHAIAAGPAGAPGKPVQHAQGGAA
;
A
#
# COMPACT_ATOMS: atom_id res chain seq x y z
N MET A 1 -12.09 -0.86 31.98
CA MET A 1 -12.71 -0.21 30.81
C MET A 1 -12.70 -1.24 29.70
N THR A 2 -13.80 -1.98 29.53
CA THR A 2 -14.00 -2.92 28.43
C THR A 2 -14.51 -2.12 27.24
N GLU A 3 -13.68 -1.95 26.21
CA GLU A 3 -14.13 -1.41 24.93
C GLU A 3 -15.33 -2.24 24.45
N SER A 4 -16.46 -1.57 24.24
CA SER A 4 -17.65 -2.18 23.68
C SER A 4 -17.29 -2.68 22.29
N ALA A 5 -17.22 -4.01 22.12
CA ALA A 5 -17.11 -4.62 20.81
C ALA A 5 -18.30 -4.14 19.98
N GLY A 6 -18.07 -3.21 19.06
CA GLY A 6 -19.11 -2.67 18.21
C GLY A 6 -19.73 -3.80 17.39
N ASP A 7 -21.05 -3.89 17.42
CA ASP A 7 -21.78 -4.95 16.71
C ASP A 7 -21.45 -4.90 15.21
N ILE A 8 -20.81 -5.97 14.72
CA ILE A 8 -20.53 -6.14 13.29
C ILE A 8 -21.87 -6.33 12.59
N THR A 9 -22.19 -5.42 11.67
CA THR A 9 -23.42 -5.54 10.88
C THR A 9 -23.37 -6.78 9.97
N PRO A 10 -24.51 -7.39 9.63
CA PRO A 10 -24.55 -8.52 8.69
C PRO A 10 -23.93 -8.22 7.32
N GLY A 11 -23.92 -6.94 6.89
CA GLY A 11 -23.26 -6.51 5.66
C GLY A 11 -21.74 -6.55 5.77
N GLN A 12 -21.18 -6.04 6.89
CA GLN A 12 -19.74 -6.09 7.16
C GLN A 12 -19.25 -7.54 7.30
N ALA A 13 -20.02 -8.41 7.96
CA ALA A 13 -19.69 -9.83 8.07
C ALA A 13 -19.63 -10.53 6.70
N ARG A 14 -20.58 -10.22 5.79
CA ARG A 14 -20.58 -10.74 4.42
C ARG A 14 -19.40 -10.23 3.59
N ALA A 15 -19.12 -8.92 3.66
CA ALA A 15 -17.96 -8.34 2.98
C ALA A 15 -16.66 -8.97 3.45
N ARG A 16 -16.47 -9.11 4.78
CA ARG A 16 -15.31 -9.77 5.37
C ARG A 16 -15.17 -11.22 4.91
N ARG A 17 -16.26 -11.99 4.87
CA ARG A 17 -16.24 -13.38 4.40
C ARG A 17 -15.88 -13.49 2.91
N ALA A 18 -16.42 -12.61 2.07
CA ALA A 18 -16.07 -12.57 0.65
C ALA A 18 -14.58 -12.24 0.44
N SER A 19 -14.05 -11.28 1.20
CA SER A 19 -12.62 -10.97 1.22
C SER A 19 -11.78 -12.16 1.67
N MET A 20 -12.17 -12.86 2.73
CA MET A 20 -11.45 -14.04 3.22
C MET A 20 -11.42 -15.18 2.19
N LEU A 21 -12.49 -15.36 1.40
CA LEU A 21 -12.51 -16.35 0.32
C LEU A 21 -11.53 -15.97 -0.80
N GLN A 22 -11.51 -14.71 -1.23
CA GLN A 22 -10.54 -14.23 -2.23
C GLN A 22 -9.10 -14.41 -1.76
N VAL A 23 -8.85 -14.16 -0.47
CA VAL A 23 -7.55 -14.43 0.16
C VAL A 23 -7.23 -15.93 0.14
N ALA A 24 -8.18 -16.77 0.51
CA ALA A 24 -7.97 -18.22 0.56
C ALA A 24 -7.62 -18.76 -0.82
N GLU A 25 -8.39 -18.40 -1.85
CA GLU A 25 -8.13 -18.76 -3.25
C GLU A 25 -6.75 -18.27 -3.72
N PHE A 26 -6.39 -17.03 -3.35
CA PHE A 26 -5.08 -16.48 -3.66
C PHE A 26 -3.95 -17.26 -2.98
N LEU A 27 -4.04 -17.48 -1.66
CA LEU A 27 -3.01 -18.19 -0.92
C LEU A 27 -2.90 -19.67 -1.36
N ASP A 28 -4.01 -20.29 -1.74
CA ASP A 28 -4.05 -21.64 -2.29
C ASP A 28 -3.27 -21.72 -3.61
N SER A 29 -3.55 -20.80 -4.55
CA SER A 29 -2.83 -20.70 -5.83
C SER A 29 -1.33 -20.46 -5.66
N VAL A 30 -0.94 -19.79 -4.59
CA VAL A 30 0.46 -19.52 -4.24
C VAL A 30 1.11 -20.75 -3.59
N SER A 31 0.36 -21.50 -2.79
CA SER A 31 0.85 -22.71 -2.11
C SER A 31 1.17 -23.83 -3.09
N GLU A 32 0.38 -23.99 -4.16
CA GLU A 32 0.65 -24.95 -5.24
C GLU A 32 1.99 -24.70 -5.94
N GLN A 33 2.50 -23.47 -5.89
CA GLN A 33 3.75 -23.09 -6.53
C GLN A 33 4.99 -23.34 -5.66
N GLN A 34 4.85 -23.69 -4.37
CA GLN A 34 6.00 -23.89 -3.47
C GLN A 34 5.80 -24.95 -2.38
N ASP A 35 6.72 -25.91 -2.33
CA ASP A 35 6.83 -26.95 -1.29
C ASP A 35 7.12 -26.44 0.14
N SER A 36 7.21 -25.12 0.36
CA SER A 36 7.73 -24.53 1.62
C SER A 36 6.87 -23.43 2.23
N VAL A 37 5.65 -23.20 1.75
CA VAL A 37 4.75 -22.23 2.40
C VAL A 37 4.23 -22.85 3.71
N PRO A 38 4.36 -22.17 4.87
CA PRO A 38 3.77 -22.65 6.11
C PRO A 38 2.25 -22.81 5.95
N PRO A 39 1.62 -23.76 6.66
CA PRO A 39 0.17 -23.93 6.60
C PRO A 39 -0.55 -22.62 6.97
N ILE A 40 -1.61 -22.34 6.22
CA ILE A 40 -2.45 -21.14 6.40
C ILE A 40 -3.41 -21.41 7.56
N GLU A 41 -3.37 -20.58 8.58
CA GLU A 41 -4.27 -20.63 9.73
C GLU A 41 -5.32 -19.52 9.65
N TRP A 42 -6.39 -19.62 10.43
CA TRP A 42 -7.42 -18.57 10.50
C TRP A 42 -6.84 -17.19 10.86
N THR A 43 -5.84 -17.17 11.75
CA THR A 43 -5.11 -15.96 12.17
C THR A 43 -4.40 -15.27 11.02
N THR A 44 -3.94 -16.00 10.00
CA THR A 44 -3.30 -15.43 8.79
C THR A 44 -4.28 -14.52 8.05
N PHE A 45 -5.56 -14.88 8.00
CA PHE A 45 -6.59 -14.07 7.34
C PHE A 45 -6.91 -12.80 8.12
N GLU A 46 -6.80 -12.84 9.46
CA GLU A 46 -6.99 -11.67 10.32
C GLU A 46 -5.83 -10.70 10.23
N ALA A 47 -4.63 -11.19 9.93
CA ALA A 47 -3.44 -10.39 9.68
C ALA A 47 -3.36 -9.80 8.26
N MET A 48 -4.28 -10.16 7.37
CA MET A 48 -4.30 -9.64 6.01
C MET A 48 -4.68 -8.16 6.01
N PRO A 49 -3.83 -7.26 5.51
CA PRO A 49 -4.21 -5.87 5.40
C PRO A 49 -5.27 -5.68 4.30
N GLU A 50 -6.25 -4.81 4.52
CA GLU A 50 -7.36 -4.60 3.57
C GLU A 50 -6.89 -4.27 2.15
N TRP A 51 -5.77 -3.56 2.03
CA TRP A 51 -5.21 -3.18 0.75
C TRP A 51 -4.66 -4.35 -0.08
N ALA A 52 -4.38 -5.51 0.54
CA ALA A 52 -3.94 -6.71 -0.15
C ALA A 52 -5.02 -7.34 -1.03
N LEU A 53 -6.29 -6.98 -0.80
CA LEU A 53 -7.45 -7.47 -1.57
C LEU A 53 -7.66 -6.73 -2.89
N ARG A 54 -6.80 -5.75 -3.20
CA ARG A 54 -6.87 -5.01 -4.47
C ARG A 54 -6.44 -5.91 -5.63
N ASP A 55 -6.90 -5.58 -6.82
CA ASP A 55 -6.41 -6.21 -8.05
C ASP A 55 -4.91 -5.92 -8.26
N GLU A 56 -4.28 -6.69 -9.16
CA GLU A 56 -2.84 -6.56 -9.45
C GLU A 56 -2.45 -5.12 -9.81
N ARG A 57 -3.30 -4.42 -10.58
CA ARG A 57 -3.08 -3.02 -10.96
C ARG A 57 -3.14 -2.09 -9.74
N GLY A 58 -4.11 -2.28 -8.87
CA GLY A 58 -4.29 -1.53 -7.63
C GLY A 58 -3.13 -1.73 -6.68
N LEU A 59 -2.64 -2.96 -6.54
CA LEU A 59 -1.46 -3.29 -5.75
C LEU A 59 -0.18 -2.67 -6.32
N LYS A 60 0.02 -2.76 -7.64
CA LYS A 60 1.15 -2.13 -8.31
C LYS A 60 1.15 -0.62 -8.10
N ARG A 61 0.00 0.02 -8.26
CA ARG A 61 -0.17 1.47 -8.01
C ARG A 61 0.10 1.81 -6.56
N LEU A 62 -0.44 1.05 -5.61
CA LEU A 62 -0.23 1.27 -4.18
C LEU A 62 1.25 1.17 -3.81
N ALA A 63 1.95 0.14 -4.32
CA ALA A 63 3.39 -0.01 -4.13
C ALA A 63 4.13 1.24 -4.60
N LEU A 64 3.89 1.67 -5.84
CA LEU A 64 4.52 2.85 -6.42
C LEU A 64 4.25 4.13 -5.63
N VAL A 65 3.02 4.34 -5.12
CA VAL A 65 2.71 5.49 -4.26
C VAL A 65 3.48 5.40 -2.94
N ALA A 66 3.53 4.23 -2.30
CA ALA A 66 4.29 4.04 -1.06
C ALA A 66 5.80 4.30 -1.26
N GLY A 67 6.37 3.77 -2.35
CA GLY A 67 7.76 4.04 -2.72
C GLY A 67 8.02 5.51 -3.05
N SER A 68 7.04 6.19 -3.64
CA SER A 68 7.14 7.63 -3.95
C SER A 68 7.07 8.48 -2.70
N LEU A 69 6.21 8.14 -1.72
CA LEU A 69 6.20 8.79 -0.40
C LEU A 69 7.55 8.63 0.29
N TYR A 70 8.06 7.41 0.31
CA TYR A 70 9.35 7.14 0.93
C TYR A 70 10.50 7.87 0.21
N ALA A 71 10.40 8.06 -1.11
CA ALA A 71 11.36 8.84 -1.89
C ALA A 71 11.06 10.35 -1.93
N ALA A 72 9.99 10.83 -1.27
CA ALA A 72 9.47 12.18 -1.46
C ALA A 72 10.50 13.29 -1.17
N PRO A 73 11.32 13.22 -0.10
CA PRO A 73 12.37 14.23 0.13
C PRO A 73 13.35 14.35 -1.03
N ALA A 74 13.77 13.23 -1.62
CA ALA A 74 14.64 13.23 -2.79
C ALA A 74 13.91 13.70 -4.06
N LEU A 75 12.64 13.31 -4.24
CA LEU A 75 11.82 13.74 -5.37
C LEU A 75 11.58 15.26 -5.38
N ARG A 76 11.45 15.90 -4.22
CA ARG A 76 11.32 17.37 -4.11
C ARG A 76 12.56 18.12 -4.57
N LEU A 77 13.73 17.53 -4.39
CA LEU A 77 15.01 18.09 -4.83
C LEU A 77 15.36 17.69 -6.28
N CYS A 78 14.56 16.83 -6.89
CA CYS A 78 14.81 16.32 -8.23
C CYS A 78 14.46 17.38 -9.30
N LEU A 79 15.46 17.78 -10.09
CA LEU A 79 15.29 18.69 -11.23
C LEU A 79 15.01 17.95 -12.56
N ASP A 80 14.94 16.62 -12.54
CA ASP A 80 14.67 15.82 -13.74
C ASP A 80 13.16 15.76 -14.05
N ALA A 81 12.71 16.64 -14.94
CA ALA A 81 11.33 16.68 -15.42
C ALA A 81 10.90 15.41 -16.19
N ARG A 82 11.83 14.59 -16.72
CA ARG A 82 11.49 13.32 -17.37
C ARG A 82 11.11 12.28 -16.33
N LEU A 83 11.88 12.20 -15.24
CA LEU A 83 11.60 11.34 -14.09
C LEU A 83 10.22 11.66 -13.51
N LEU A 84 9.97 12.93 -13.17
CA LEU A 84 8.71 13.35 -12.56
C LEU A 84 7.50 13.08 -13.47
N ARG A 85 7.64 13.31 -14.79
CA ARG A 85 6.59 12.95 -15.76
C ARG A 85 6.39 11.45 -15.87
N GLY A 86 7.47 10.66 -15.85
CA GLY A 86 7.40 9.20 -15.83
C GLY A 86 6.62 8.70 -14.61
N LEU A 87 6.98 9.19 -13.43
CA LEU A 87 6.30 8.86 -12.19
C LEU A 87 4.83 9.31 -12.20
N SER A 88 4.54 10.53 -12.67
CA SER A 88 3.18 11.03 -12.81
C SER A 88 2.29 10.16 -13.69
N ARG A 89 2.84 9.54 -14.75
CA ARG A 89 2.07 8.59 -15.59
C ARG A 89 1.80 7.27 -14.88
N LEU A 90 2.69 6.83 -14.00
CA LEU A 90 2.58 5.57 -13.28
C LEU A 90 1.58 5.66 -12.11
N ILE A 91 1.64 6.71 -11.29
CA ILE A 91 0.80 6.83 -10.08
C ILE A 91 -0.40 7.78 -10.23
N GLY A 92 -0.37 8.63 -11.27
CA GLY A 92 -1.33 9.70 -11.52
C GLY A 92 -0.84 11.07 -11.01
N ALA A 93 -1.18 12.14 -11.72
CA ALA A 93 -0.73 13.50 -11.40
C ALA A 93 -1.21 13.96 -10.00
N THR A 94 -2.45 13.66 -9.63
CA THR A 94 -3.00 13.98 -8.31
C THR A 94 -2.23 13.28 -7.19
N ALA A 95 -1.97 11.98 -7.34
CA ALA A 95 -1.20 11.23 -6.35
C ALA A 95 0.24 11.73 -6.23
N LEU A 96 0.87 12.07 -7.37
CA LEU A 96 2.22 12.65 -7.34
C LEU A 96 2.24 14.00 -6.61
N LYS A 97 1.24 14.87 -6.85
CA LYS A 97 1.12 16.14 -6.14
C LYS A 97 1.02 15.91 -4.63
N GLU A 98 0.13 15.03 -4.18
CA GLU A 98 -0.03 14.70 -2.75
C GLU A 98 1.24 14.12 -2.12
N VAL A 99 1.97 13.27 -2.86
CA VAL A 99 3.29 12.77 -2.43
C VAL A 99 4.27 13.92 -2.21
N LEU A 100 4.37 14.83 -3.19
CA LEU A 100 5.30 15.96 -3.12
C LEU A 100 4.90 16.96 -2.02
N GLU A 101 3.62 17.07 -1.68
CA GLU A 101 3.13 17.96 -0.61
C GLU A 101 3.18 17.32 0.79
N SER A 102 3.40 16.01 0.91
CA SER A 102 3.37 15.27 2.19
C SER A 102 4.52 15.64 3.16
N SER A 103 4.25 16.36 4.24
CA SER A 103 5.21 16.63 5.31
C SER A 103 5.35 15.46 6.30
N ASP A 104 6.33 15.56 7.22
CA ASP A 104 6.46 14.68 8.38
C ASP A 104 6.57 13.19 8.03
N LEU A 105 7.38 12.91 7.02
CA LEU A 105 7.69 11.56 6.58
C LEU A 105 8.92 11.05 7.35
N PRO A 106 8.91 9.79 7.83
CA PRO A 106 10.10 9.12 8.37
C PRO A 106 11.30 9.24 7.43
N ASP A 107 12.50 9.08 7.98
CA ASP A 107 13.76 9.19 7.23
C ASP A 107 13.71 8.40 5.92
N ALA A 108 13.90 9.15 4.83
CA ALA A 108 13.87 8.65 3.47
C ALA A 108 15.23 8.06 3.08
N ASP A 109 15.23 7.14 2.10
CA ASP A 109 16.45 6.69 1.43
C ASP A 109 16.64 7.51 0.15
N PRO A 110 17.59 8.46 0.12
CA PRO A 110 17.85 9.26 -1.07
C PRO A 110 18.29 8.40 -2.27
N SER A 111 18.83 7.20 -2.04
CA SER A 111 19.32 6.32 -3.11
C SER A 111 18.21 5.80 -4.03
N MET A 112 16.93 5.94 -3.65
CA MET A 112 15.79 5.55 -4.49
C MET A 112 15.68 6.35 -5.80
N VAL A 113 16.28 7.54 -5.86
CA VAL A 113 16.13 8.48 -6.99
C VAL A 113 17.45 8.74 -7.73
N THR A 114 18.60 8.38 -7.15
CA THR A 114 19.93 8.81 -7.65
C THR A 114 20.48 7.99 -8.82
N ASP A 115 20.09 6.72 -9.00
CA ASP A 115 20.76 5.78 -9.93
C ASP A 115 20.14 5.73 -11.34
N GLY A 116 19.66 6.87 -11.85
CA GLY A 116 18.89 6.91 -13.09
C GLY A 116 17.53 6.24 -12.91
N PHE A 117 16.45 6.96 -13.23
CA PHE A 117 15.12 6.40 -13.05
C PHE A 117 14.86 5.26 -14.03
N VAL A 118 14.98 4.03 -13.54
CA VAL A 118 14.54 2.82 -14.23
C VAL A 118 13.21 2.38 -13.60
N PRO A 119 12.07 2.45 -14.33
CA PRO A 119 10.75 2.16 -13.78
C PRO A 119 10.64 0.79 -13.09
N SER A 120 11.29 -0.24 -13.64
CA SER A 120 11.30 -1.59 -13.05
C SER A 120 12.06 -1.66 -11.72
N THR A 121 13.21 -0.99 -11.61
CA THR A 121 13.97 -0.91 -10.35
C THR A 121 13.20 -0.12 -9.31
N PHE A 122 12.61 1.01 -9.69
CA PHE A 122 11.79 1.80 -8.79
C PHE A 122 10.58 1.00 -8.30
N PHE A 123 9.89 0.28 -9.19
CA PHE A 123 8.80 -0.61 -8.83
C PHE A 123 9.25 -1.71 -7.86
N ALA A 124 10.36 -2.41 -8.15
CA ALA A 124 10.86 -3.48 -7.29
C ALA A 124 11.16 -3.00 -5.86
N ARG A 125 11.81 -1.82 -5.71
CA ARG A 125 12.07 -1.21 -4.40
C ARG A 125 10.78 -0.78 -3.70
N SER A 126 9.84 -0.22 -4.45
CA SER A 126 8.52 0.20 -3.96
C SER A 126 7.67 -0.98 -3.47
N ALA A 127 7.70 -2.09 -4.21
CA ALA A 127 7.03 -3.32 -3.85
C ALA A 127 7.66 -3.98 -2.62
N ALA A 128 9.00 -3.99 -2.53
CA ALA A 128 9.69 -4.44 -1.33
C ALA A 128 9.29 -3.63 -0.08
N LEU A 129 9.13 -2.30 -0.21
CA LEU A 129 8.62 -1.45 0.87
C LEU A 129 7.18 -1.82 1.27
N LEU A 130 6.29 -2.03 0.29
CA LEU A 130 4.91 -2.41 0.55
C LEU A 130 4.84 -3.75 1.32
N VAL A 131 5.63 -4.74 0.88
CA VAL A 131 5.72 -6.06 1.51
C VAL A 131 6.33 -5.97 2.91
N ALA A 132 7.34 -5.12 3.12
CA ALA A 132 7.95 -4.92 4.43
C ALA A 132 6.97 -4.38 5.48
N GLY A 133 5.86 -3.75 5.06
CA GLY A 133 4.79 -3.29 5.96
C GLY A 133 3.84 -4.39 6.44
N VAL A 134 3.98 -5.62 5.94
CA VAL A 134 3.14 -6.76 6.33
C VAL A 134 3.76 -7.49 7.51
N GLU A 135 3.05 -7.53 8.64
CA GLU A 135 3.55 -8.11 9.88
C GLU A 135 3.67 -9.65 9.82
N ASP A 136 2.59 -10.31 9.38
CA ASP A 136 2.55 -11.77 9.27
C ASP A 136 3.50 -12.28 8.16
N PRO A 137 4.47 -13.17 8.47
CA PRO A 137 5.44 -13.67 7.50
C PRO A 137 4.83 -14.46 6.32
N ARG A 138 3.70 -15.14 6.54
CA ARG A 138 3.01 -15.94 5.51
C ARG A 138 2.35 -15.00 4.51
N VAL A 139 1.61 -14.01 5.00
CA VAL A 139 1.02 -12.96 4.16
C VAL A 139 2.12 -12.21 3.42
N ARG A 140 3.20 -11.84 4.12
CA ARG A 140 4.36 -11.16 3.51
C ARG A 140 4.95 -11.95 2.33
N SER A 141 5.14 -13.26 2.51
CA SER A 141 5.65 -14.14 1.46
C SER A 141 4.73 -14.20 0.25
N ALA A 142 3.43 -14.35 0.47
CA ALA A 142 2.43 -14.36 -0.60
C ALA A 142 2.40 -13.04 -1.39
N MET A 143 2.42 -11.91 -0.67
CA MET A 143 2.46 -10.58 -1.27
C MET A 143 3.75 -10.34 -2.07
N ALA A 144 4.90 -10.83 -1.57
CA ALA A 144 6.16 -10.75 -2.30
C ALA A 144 6.08 -11.45 -3.66
N MET A 145 5.48 -12.64 -3.70
CA MET A 145 5.31 -13.40 -4.95
C MET A 145 4.40 -12.69 -5.95
N MET A 146 3.22 -12.23 -5.50
CA MET A 146 2.29 -11.52 -6.37
C MET A 146 2.88 -10.24 -6.96
N LEU A 147 3.72 -9.54 -6.21
CA LEU A 147 4.39 -8.33 -6.68
C LEU A 147 5.69 -8.62 -7.46
N GLY A 148 6.07 -9.89 -7.63
CA GLY A 148 7.31 -10.29 -8.30
C GLY A 148 8.58 -9.85 -7.55
N VAL A 149 8.49 -9.66 -6.22
CA VAL A 149 9.60 -9.28 -5.36
C VAL A 149 10.37 -10.53 -4.96
N SER A 150 11.69 -10.54 -5.19
CA SER A 150 12.53 -11.65 -4.76
C SER A 150 12.45 -11.84 -3.25
N LYS A 151 12.49 -13.10 -2.76
CA LYS A 151 12.51 -13.41 -1.32
C LYS A 151 13.58 -12.60 -0.58
N ARG A 152 14.75 -12.41 -1.19
CA ARG A 152 15.85 -11.59 -0.64
C ARG A 152 15.48 -10.13 -0.47
N ALA A 153 14.78 -9.53 -1.42
CA ALA A 153 14.33 -8.14 -1.32
C ALA A 153 13.20 -7.98 -0.29
N ALA A 154 12.29 -8.95 -0.21
CA ALA A 154 11.19 -8.96 0.77
C ALA A 154 11.66 -9.14 2.23
N LEU A 155 12.77 -9.85 2.44
CA LEU A 155 13.37 -10.09 3.75
C LEU A 155 14.47 -9.09 4.10
N SER A 156 14.74 -8.11 3.24
CA SER A 156 15.81 -7.16 3.45
C SER A 156 15.47 -6.26 4.65
N PRO A 157 16.28 -6.24 5.73
CA PRO A 157 16.01 -5.50 6.96
C PRO A 157 16.25 -3.99 6.80
N VAL A 158 16.36 -3.50 5.56
CA VAL A 158 16.80 -2.13 5.25
C VAL A 158 15.83 -1.09 5.80
N ARG A 159 14.60 -1.46 6.19
CA ARG A 159 13.58 -0.53 6.63
C ARG A 159 12.87 -1.03 7.89
N PRO A 160 12.75 -0.21 8.94
CA PRO A 160 11.90 -0.51 10.08
C PRO A 160 10.46 -0.79 9.63
N LEU A 161 9.84 -1.84 10.18
CA LEU A 161 8.44 -2.21 9.93
C LEU A 161 7.49 -1.01 10.10
N GLU A 162 7.70 -0.22 11.16
CA GLU A 162 6.92 0.99 11.45
C GLU A 162 6.98 2.01 10.31
N THR A 163 8.16 2.28 9.77
CA THR A 163 8.31 3.18 8.61
C THR A 163 7.53 2.66 7.42
N ALA A 164 7.63 1.38 7.10
CA ALA A 164 6.88 0.78 6.00
C ALA A 164 5.36 0.90 6.23
N ARG A 165 4.86 0.61 7.44
CA ARG A 165 3.44 0.74 7.78
C ARG A 165 2.93 2.16 7.59
N VAL A 166 3.66 3.17 8.09
CA VAL A 166 3.29 4.58 7.92
C VAL A 166 3.21 4.97 6.44
N MET A 167 4.18 4.53 5.62
CA MET A 167 4.17 4.81 4.18
C MET A 167 2.99 4.15 3.48
N VAL A 168 2.71 2.89 3.80
CA VAL A 168 1.61 2.13 3.19
C VAL A 168 0.25 2.70 3.59
N GLN A 169 0.07 3.08 4.85
CA GLN A 169 -1.16 3.71 5.32
C GLN A 169 -1.44 5.04 4.61
N ARG A 170 -0.41 5.90 4.48
CA ARG A 170 -0.53 7.15 3.74
C ARG A 170 -0.77 6.89 2.24
N ALA A 171 -0.05 5.94 1.66
CA ALA A 171 -0.24 5.57 0.26
C ALA A 171 -1.66 5.07 -0.01
N HIS A 172 -2.26 4.34 0.93
CA HIS A 172 -3.64 3.88 0.84
C HIS A 172 -4.63 5.05 0.79
N ALA A 173 -4.43 6.07 1.64
CA ALA A 173 -5.24 7.28 1.63
C ALA A 173 -5.14 8.04 0.30
N ILE A 174 -3.92 8.24 -0.20
CA ILE A 174 -3.66 8.89 -1.50
C ILE A 174 -4.26 8.07 -2.66
N ALA A 175 -4.12 6.75 -2.62
CA ALA A 175 -4.59 5.86 -3.68
C ALA A 175 -6.13 5.78 -3.75
N ALA A 176 -6.82 5.97 -2.63
CA ALA A 176 -8.28 6.05 -2.56
C ALA A 176 -8.83 7.36 -3.18
N GLY A 177 -8.00 8.41 -3.28
CA GLY A 177 -8.36 9.70 -3.86
C GLY A 177 -9.39 10.49 -3.04
N PRO A 178 -9.80 11.67 -3.52
CA PRO A 178 -10.69 12.59 -2.77
C PRO A 178 -12.10 12.03 -2.55
N ALA A 179 -12.54 11.03 -3.32
CA ALA A 179 -13.82 10.35 -3.12
C ALA A 179 -13.80 9.31 -1.97
N GLY A 180 -12.61 8.94 -1.49
CA GLY A 180 -12.41 7.96 -0.41
C GLY A 180 -12.18 8.58 0.97
N ALA A 181 -12.05 9.91 1.09
CA ALA A 181 -12.08 10.57 2.39
C ALA A 181 -13.51 10.45 2.95
N PRO A 182 -13.72 10.05 4.23
CA PRO A 182 -15.03 10.07 4.84
C PRO A 182 -15.57 11.49 4.70
N GLY A 183 -16.57 11.65 3.84
CA GLY A 183 -17.02 12.95 3.37
C GLY A 183 -17.27 13.85 4.58
N LYS A 184 -16.57 15.00 4.65
CA LYS A 184 -17.00 16.07 5.54
C LYS A 184 -18.48 16.31 5.20
N PRO A 185 -19.39 16.31 6.20
CA PRO A 185 -20.80 16.51 5.94
C PRO A 185 -20.92 17.82 5.14
N VAL A 186 -21.50 17.71 3.95
CA VAL A 186 -21.81 18.86 3.11
C VAL A 186 -22.76 19.72 3.94
N GLN A 187 -22.23 20.79 4.53
CA GLN A 187 -23.05 21.78 5.18
C GLN A 187 -23.90 22.41 4.08
N HIS A 188 -25.12 21.94 3.94
CA HIS A 188 -26.14 22.65 3.19
C HIS A 188 -26.32 23.99 3.91
N ALA A 189 -25.68 25.02 3.37
CA ALA A 189 -25.98 26.39 3.71
C ALA A 189 -27.48 26.58 3.40
N GLN A 190 -28.30 26.65 4.45
CA GLN A 190 -29.67 27.12 4.34
C GLN A 190 -29.58 28.57 3.88
N GLY A 191 -29.72 28.77 2.57
CA GLY A 191 -30.00 30.08 2.01
C GLY A 191 -31.35 30.52 2.53
N GLY A 192 -31.34 31.36 3.56
CA GLY A 192 -32.49 32.15 3.96
C GLY A 192 -32.83 33.10 2.82
N ALA A 193 -33.98 32.90 2.20
CA ALA A 193 -34.62 33.90 1.37
C ALA A 193 -35.15 35.01 2.29
N ALA A 194 -34.72 36.24 2.03
CA ALA A 194 -35.38 37.46 2.49
C ALA A 194 -36.34 37.95 1.40
#